data_AF-A0A937Y477-F1
#
_entry.id   AF-A0A937Y477-F1
#
_cell.length_a   1.000
_cell.length_b   1.000
_cell.length_c   1.000
_cell.angle_alpha   90.00
_cell.angle_beta   90.00
_cell.angle_gamma   90.00
#
_symmetry.space_group_name_H-M   'P 1'
#
loop_
_entity.id
_entity.type
_entity.pdbx_description
1 polymer ?
#
loop_
_entity_poly.entity_id
_entity_poly.type
_entity_poly.pdbx_seq_one_letter_code
_entity_poly.pdbx_strand_id
1 'polypeptide(L)' 'MTALPLSDLEDIYDELAEAIDRVGPAQETVFLAKLTLALAHHLGDRALISKLIRDCEMPVEEAESPDTLSL' A
#
# COMPACT_ATOMS: atom_id res chain seq x y z
N MET A 1 -5.51 1.58 17.29
CA MET A 1 -5.58 2.57 16.20
C MET A 1 -6.81 2.22 15.38
N THR A 2 -7.67 3.20 15.09
CA THR A 2 -8.88 2.99 14.27
C THR A 2 -8.47 2.97 12.80
N ALA A 3 -9.01 2.05 12.01
CA ALA A 3 -8.80 2.04 10.57
C ALA A 3 -9.44 3.29 9.94
N LEU A 4 -8.82 3.81 8.87
CA LEU A 4 -9.43 4.86 8.05
C LEU A 4 -10.72 4.35 7.42
N PRO A 5 -11.76 5.19 7.28
CA PRO A 5 -12.91 4.85 6.47
C PRO A 5 -12.48 4.68 5.00
N LEU A 6 -13.27 3.92 4.23
CA LEU A 6 -12.95 3.63 2.84
C LEU A 6 -12.82 4.90 1.99
N SER A 7 -13.66 5.91 2.22
CA SER A 7 -13.60 7.19 1.51
C SER A 7 -12.25 7.89 1.66
N ASP A 8 -11.69 7.89 2.86
CA ASP A 8 -10.40 8.53 3.11
C ASP A 8 -9.27 7.74 2.44
N LEU A 9 -9.42 6.41 2.30
CA LEU A 9 -8.47 5.58 1.55
C LEU A 9 -8.52 5.84 0.04
N GLU A 10 -9.72 6.06 -0.51
CA GLU A 10 -9.91 6.43 -1.92
C GLU A 10 -9.27 7.80 -2.20
N ASP A 11 -9.53 8.80 -1.36
CA ASP A 11 -8.94 10.14 -1.49
C ASP A 11 -7.41 10.09 -1.42
N ILE A 12 -6.85 9.31 -0.47
CA ILE A 12 -5.39 9.12 -0.35
C ILE A 12 -4.82 8.40 -1.56
N TYR A 13 -5.55 7.43 -2.12
CA TYR A 13 -5.12 6.70 -3.31
C TYR A 13 -5.06 7.63 -4.53
N ASP A 14 -6.06 8.46 -4.73
CA ASP A 14 -6.10 9.46 -5.81
C ASP A 14 -4.95 10.47 -5.66
N GLU A 15 -4.73 11.00 -4.45
CA GLU A 15 -3.61 11.91 -4.18
C GLU A 15 -2.25 11.25 -4.47
N LEU A 16 -2.09 9.96 -4.10
CA LEU A 16 -0.88 9.21 -4.36
C LEU A 16 -0.65 9.00 -5.86
N ALA A 17 -1.69 8.67 -6.61
CA ALA A 17 -1.62 8.49 -8.07
C ALA A 17 -1.17 9.79 -8.76
N GLU A 18 -1.79 10.92 -8.42
CA GLU A 18 -1.39 12.23 -8.95
C GLU A 18 0.05 12.61 -8.59
N ALA A 19 0.50 12.26 -7.38
CA ALA A 19 1.86 12.52 -6.94
C ALA A 19 2.89 11.68 -7.71
N ILE A 20 2.59 10.40 -7.97
CA ILE A 20 3.43 9.53 -8.80
C ILE A 20 3.56 10.09 -10.21
N ASP A 21 2.44 10.45 -10.84
CA ASP A 21 2.43 11.03 -12.19
C ASP A 21 3.25 12.32 -12.27
N ARG A 22 3.15 13.18 -11.25
CA ARG A 22 3.90 14.45 -11.18
C ARG A 22 5.40 14.24 -11.01
N VAL A 23 5.80 13.23 -10.23
CA VAL A 23 7.22 12.88 -10.01
C VAL A 23 7.83 12.23 -11.25
N GLY A 24 7.02 11.44 -11.96
CA GLY A 24 7.38 10.76 -13.19
C GLY A 24 8.16 9.45 -13.00
N PRO A 25 8.24 8.62 -14.05
CA PRO A 25 8.67 7.22 -13.97
C PRO A 25 10.14 7.04 -13.57
N ALA A 26 10.98 8.05 -13.79
CA ALA A 26 12.38 7.99 -13.39
C ALA A 26 12.58 8.07 -11.85
N GLN A 27 11.59 8.62 -11.14
CA GLN A 27 11.71 8.92 -9.72
C GLN A 27 10.59 8.31 -8.87
N GLU A 28 9.56 7.70 -9.46
CA GLU A 28 8.43 7.11 -8.74
C GLU A 28 8.86 6.13 -7.65
N THR A 29 9.81 5.23 -7.94
CA THR A 29 10.32 4.25 -6.95
C THR A 29 11.02 4.94 -5.78
N VAL A 30 11.82 5.98 -6.06
CA VAL A 30 12.52 6.75 -5.02
C VAL A 30 11.52 7.56 -4.19
N PHE A 31 10.50 8.11 -4.82
CA PHE A 31 9.41 8.82 -4.14
C PHE A 31 8.63 7.90 -3.20
N LEU A 32 8.20 6.73 -3.67
CA LEU A 32 7.48 5.74 -2.87
C LEU A 32 8.32 5.22 -1.70
N ALA A 33 9.62 4.96 -1.93
CA ALA A 33 10.54 4.59 -0.86
C ALA A 33 10.65 5.69 0.21
N LYS A 34 10.76 6.97 -0.20
CA LYS A 34 10.79 8.11 0.73
C LYS A 34 9.50 8.26 1.52
N LEU A 35 8.34 8.16 0.86
CA LEU A 35 7.04 8.23 1.51
C LEU A 35 6.90 7.12 2.56
N THR A 36 7.27 5.89 2.18
CA THR A 36 7.23 4.72 3.08
C THR A 36 8.14 4.91 4.29
N LEU A 37 9.36 5.42 4.10
CA LEU A 37 10.29 5.71 5.20
C LEU A 37 9.77 6.84 6.12
N ALA A 38 9.13 7.87 5.55
CA ALA A 38 8.52 8.94 6.33
C ALA A 38 7.36 8.40 7.21
N LEU A 39 6.48 7.58 6.63
CA LEU A 39 5.40 6.92 7.37
C LEU A 39 5.96 6.00 8.46
N ALA A 40 6.97 5.19 8.15
CA ALA A 40 7.64 4.34 9.12
C ALA A 40 8.24 5.13 10.30
N HIS A 41 8.85 6.28 10.01
CA HIS A 41 9.35 7.19 11.03
C HIS A 41 8.23 7.75 11.92
N HIS A 42 7.11 8.14 11.32
CA HIS A 42 5.93 8.62 12.05
C HIS A 42 5.27 7.54 12.92
N LEU A 43 5.23 6.29 12.45
CA LEU A 43 4.65 5.17 13.19
C LEU A 43 5.56 4.72 14.35
N GLY A 44 6.88 4.80 14.20
CA GLY A 44 7.85 4.49 15.26
C GLY A 44 7.96 3.01 15.64
N ASP A 45 7.32 2.10 14.91
CA ASP A 45 7.31 0.65 15.20
C ASP A 45 8.05 -0.16 14.12
N ARG A 46 9.33 -0.41 14.36
CA ARG A 46 10.19 -1.19 13.44
C ARG A 46 9.64 -2.60 13.15
N ALA A 47 9.06 -3.27 14.14
CA ALA A 47 8.60 -4.65 13.99
C ALA A 47 7.36 -4.71 13.10
N LEU A 48 6.40 -3.81 13.33
CA LEU A 48 5.23 -3.65 12.48
C LEU A 48 5.62 -3.29 11.04
N ILE A 49 6.50 -2.30 10.84
CA ILE A 49 6.95 -1.90 9.50
C ILE A 49 7.62 -3.06 8.77
N SER A 50 8.50 -3.82 9.45
CA SER A 50 9.15 -4.99 8.86
C SER A 50 8.16 -6.10 8.50
N LYS A 51 7.06 -6.22 9.25
CA LYS A 51 5.97 -7.15 8.93
C LYS A 51 5.21 -6.68 7.69
N LEU A 52 4.80 -5.40 7.63
CA LEU A 52 4.06 -4.84 6.50
C LEU A 52 4.83 -4.94 5.18
N ILE A 53 6.16 -4.74 5.21
CA ILE A 53 7.01 -4.94 4.01
C ILE A 53 6.88 -6.38 3.49
N ARG A 54 6.99 -7.37 4.37
CA ARG A 54 6.82 -8.78 3.98
C ARG A 54 5.41 -9.09 3.49
N ASP A 55 4.39 -8.54 4.16
CA ASP A 55 3.00 -8.73 3.77
C ASP A 55 2.73 -8.19 2.35
N CYS A 56 3.39 -7.08 1.95
CA CYS A 56 3.30 -6.53 0.59
C CYS A 56 4.15 -7.27 -0.46
N GLU A 57 5.18 -8.01 -0.05
CA GLU A 57 5.99 -8.87 -0.94
C GLU A 57 5.27 -10.18 -1.28
N MET A 58 4.37 -10.65 -0.40
CA MET A 58 3.61 -11.86 -0.68
C MET A 58 2.68 -11.61 -1.87
N PRO A 59 2.67 -12.50 -2.88
CA PRO A 59 1.69 -12.40 -3.96
C PRO A 59 0.30 -12.44 -3.34
N VAL A 60 -0.60 -11.58 -3.83
CA VAL A 60 -2.01 -11.68 -3.49
C VAL A 60 -2.45 -13.04 -4.01
N GLU A 61 -2.57 -14.04 -3.13
CA GLU A 61 -3.27 -15.27 -3.46
C GLU A 61 -4.67 -14.81 -3.86
N GLU A 62 -4.98 -14.91 -5.16
CA GLU A 62 -6.33 -14.69 -5.67
C GLU A 62 -7.24 -15.53 -4.78
N ALA A 63 -8.04 -14.86 -3.95
CA ALA A 63 -9.06 -15.53 -3.17
C ALA A 63 -9.88 -16.35 -4.16
N GLU A 64 -9.79 -17.69 -4.07
CA GLU A 64 -10.53 -18.61 -4.91
C GLU A 64 -11.97 -18.11 -5.00
N SER A 65 -12.34 -17.60 -6.18
CA SER A 65 -13.73 -17.33 -6.52
C SER A 65 -14.50 -18.64 -6.26
N PRO A 66 -15.60 -18.62 -5.48
CA PRO A 66 -16.30 -19.84 -5.06
C PRO A 66 -17.12 -20.51 -6.19
N ASP A 67 -16.72 -20.34 -7.45
CA ASP A 67 -17.45 -20.73 -8.65
C ASP A 67 -16.87 -21.95 -9.37
N THR A 68 -16.40 -22.95 -8.60
CA THR A 68 -16.14 -24.30 -9.11
C THR A 68 -16.85 -25.39 -8.31
N LEU A 69 -18.02 -25.06 -7.76
CA LEU A 69 -19.03 -26.05 -7.39
C LEU A 69 -20.31 -25.80 -8.19
N SER A 70 -20.34 -26.30 -9.41
CA SER A 70 -21.57 -26.74 -10.05
C SER A 70 -21.27 -27.85 -11.07
N LEU A 71 -21.46 -29.08 -10.56
CA LEU A 71 -21.84 -30.34 -11.23
C LEU A 71 -21.17 -30.71 -12.56
#